data_AF-A0A9D2CGD7-F1
#
_entry.id   AF-A0A9D2CGD7-F1
#
_cell.length_a   1.000
_cell.length_b   1.000
_cell.length_c   1.000
_cell.angle_alpha   90.00
_cell.angle_beta   90.00
_cell.angle_gamma   90.00
#
_symmetry.space_group_name_H-M   'P 1'
#
loop_
_entity.id
_entity.type
_entity.pdbx_description
1 polymer ?
#
loop_
_entity_poly.entity_id
_entity_poly.type
_entity_poly.pdbx_seq_one_letter_code
_entity_poly.pdbx_strand_id
1 'polypeptide(L)'
;MRLPRISEFQEQFPSLESYWRSVILFGRNTSTYKFALARALEDLARDDKTEATLDEIAIPFSRHMCEHLLEAPKQTTGRPGKFIETCSSFNLGAIDEQTLIDTAVSDGFSYVLHAFHNVNGAELPLKFFEVSGSGRGRRITMNDNLFRTLEVAPSVGDEAEARWKLVESAWEMGVSTSLISVSYDGETETLLRSTKEAARRKRLVSARAALNGYQKGQCFYCYDTIALDGEKGCDVDHFFPHVLAPVLPEANIDGVWNLVLACKECNRGEKGKFARVPDVRYLERLCKRNEFLISSHHPLREAIMAQTGATEKQRRSFLSHIDRKAVSKLIHRWKAPERGAATF
;
A
#
# COMPACT_ATOMS: atom_id res chain seq x y z
N MET A 1 -23.77 10.38 -1.15
CA MET A 1 -22.54 10.77 -1.87
C MET A 1 -21.81 9.48 -2.19
N ARG A 2 -21.75 9.08 -3.48
CA ARG A 2 -21.08 7.84 -3.89
C ARG A 2 -19.59 8.06 -3.60
N LEU A 3 -18.99 7.28 -2.70
CA LEU A 3 -17.54 7.27 -2.51
C LEU A 3 -16.88 7.17 -3.90
N PRO A 4 -15.73 7.82 -4.15
CA PRO A 4 -14.92 7.52 -5.32
C PRO A 4 -14.56 6.03 -5.22
N ARG A 5 -15.37 5.23 -5.91
CA ARG A 5 -15.36 3.77 -5.82
C ARG A 5 -14.17 3.31 -6.63
N ILE A 6 -13.69 2.10 -6.38
CA ILE A 6 -12.60 1.47 -7.13
C ILE A 6 -12.73 1.68 -8.66
N SER A 7 -13.97 1.80 -9.15
CA SER A 7 -14.29 2.28 -10.48
C SER A 7 -13.53 3.56 -10.85
N GLU A 8 -13.46 4.63 -10.07
CA GLU A 8 -12.64 5.80 -10.42
C GLU A 8 -11.12 5.53 -10.39
N PHE A 9 -10.64 4.65 -9.50
CA PHE A 9 -9.22 4.25 -9.46
C PHE A 9 -8.85 3.42 -10.71
N GLN A 10 -9.78 2.59 -11.20
CA GLN A 10 -9.64 1.72 -12.38
C GLN A 10 -10.02 2.42 -13.70
N GLU A 11 -11.13 3.15 -13.77
CA GLU A 11 -11.72 3.80 -14.95
C GLU A 11 -10.88 4.97 -15.43
N GLN A 12 -10.21 5.69 -14.54
CA GLN A 12 -9.32 6.74 -15.00
C GLN A 12 -8.17 6.17 -15.82
N PHE A 13 -7.67 4.97 -15.50
CA PHE A 13 -6.69 4.22 -16.31
C PHE A 13 -6.83 2.71 -16.05
N PRO A 14 -7.55 1.95 -16.89
CA PRO A 14 -7.70 0.51 -16.73
C PRO A 14 -6.43 -0.20 -17.21
N SER A 15 -5.33 0.02 -16.51
CA SER A 15 -4.04 -0.61 -16.78
C SER A 15 -3.86 -1.88 -15.96
N LEU A 16 -3.01 -2.80 -16.42
CA LEU A 16 -2.77 -4.10 -15.78
C LEU A 16 -2.33 -3.91 -14.31
N GLU A 17 -1.42 -2.99 -14.06
CA GLU A 17 -0.93 -2.65 -12.74
C GLU A 17 -1.99 -1.97 -11.87
N SER A 18 -2.96 -1.25 -12.45
CA SER A 18 -4.10 -0.71 -11.70
C SER A 18 -5.03 -1.83 -11.21
N TYR A 19 -5.24 -2.87 -12.01
CA TYR A 19 -5.98 -4.06 -11.57
C TYR A 19 -5.24 -4.82 -10.48
N TRP A 20 -3.93 -5.01 -10.60
CA TRP A 20 -3.12 -5.65 -9.56
C TRP A 20 -3.16 -4.87 -8.24
N ARG A 21 -2.91 -3.56 -8.30
CA ARG A 21 -3.03 -2.65 -7.14
C ARG A 21 -4.43 -2.69 -6.54
N SER A 22 -5.48 -2.87 -7.34
CA SER A 22 -6.85 -2.98 -6.81
C SER A 22 -7.02 -4.20 -5.88
N VAL A 23 -6.43 -5.35 -6.22
CA VAL A 23 -6.43 -6.56 -5.39
C VAL A 23 -5.68 -6.32 -4.08
N ILE A 24 -4.45 -5.80 -4.19
CA ILE A 24 -3.54 -5.62 -3.07
C ILE A 24 -4.07 -4.55 -2.10
N LEU A 25 -4.42 -3.37 -2.62
CA LEU A 25 -4.77 -2.21 -1.82
C LEU A 25 -6.20 -2.29 -1.26
N PHE A 26 -7.17 -2.68 -2.09
CA PHE A 26 -8.60 -2.61 -1.76
C PHE A 26 -9.28 -3.96 -1.49
N GLY A 27 -8.66 -5.08 -1.87
CA GLY A 27 -9.17 -6.41 -1.53
C GLY A 27 -9.31 -6.60 -0.02
N ARG A 28 -10.34 -7.34 0.42
CA ARG A 28 -10.60 -7.58 1.84
C ARG A 28 -9.40 -8.27 2.51
N ASN A 29 -9.08 -7.82 3.72
CA ASN A 29 -8.00 -8.40 4.53
C ASN A 29 -8.65 -9.16 5.71
N THR A 30 -9.06 -10.41 5.48
CA THR A 30 -9.48 -11.31 6.56
C THR A 30 -8.29 -12.12 7.08
N SER A 31 -7.42 -12.53 6.17
CA SER A 31 -6.07 -13.03 6.42
C SER A 31 -5.08 -12.35 5.48
N THR A 32 -3.80 -12.52 5.73
CA THR A 32 -2.70 -12.01 4.89
C THR A 32 -2.34 -12.92 3.72
N TYR A 33 -3.07 -14.03 3.52
CA TYR A 33 -2.78 -15.01 2.47
C TYR A 33 -2.73 -14.40 1.07
N LYS A 34 -3.51 -13.35 0.79
CA LYS A 34 -3.44 -12.69 -0.52
C LYS A 34 -2.08 -12.03 -0.79
N PHE A 35 -1.42 -11.50 0.25
CA PHE A 35 -0.10 -10.90 0.11
C PHE A 35 0.95 -11.98 -0.10
N ALA A 36 0.92 -13.05 0.70
CA ALA A 36 1.76 -14.23 0.50
C ALA A 36 1.58 -14.85 -0.90
N LEU A 37 0.34 -14.97 -1.39
CA LEU A 37 0.07 -15.48 -2.73
C LEU A 37 0.59 -14.53 -3.81
N ALA A 38 0.39 -13.21 -3.66
CA ALA A 38 0.92 -12.23 -4.60
C ALA A 38 2.45 -12.31 -4.71
N ARG A 39 3.15 -12.43 -3.58
CA ARG A 39 4.61 -12.59 -3.52
C ARG A 39 5.08 -13.94 -4.07
N ALA A 40 4.34 -15.01 -3.80
CA ALA A 40 4.62 -16.33 -4.37
C ALA A 40 4.47 -16.37 -5.89
N LEU A 41 3.41 -15.74 -6.44
CA LEU A 41 3.22 -15.61 -7.89
C LEU A 41 4.35 -14.79 -8.53
N GLU A 42 4.80 -13.74 -7.86
CA GLU A 42 5.91 -12.91 -8.32
C GLU A 42 7.25 -13.67 -8.32
N ASP A 43 7.54 -14.44 -7.27
CA ASP A 43 8.74 -15.29 -7.21
C ASP A 43 8.76 -16.28 -8.39
N LEU A 44 7.65 -16.99 -8.63
CA LEU A 44 7.56 -17.94 -9.75
C LEU A 44 7.67 -17.25 -11.11
N ALA A 45 7.05 -16.08 -11.28
CA ALA A 45 7.12 -15.33 -12.53
C ALA A 45 8.53 -14.79 -12.81
N ARG A 46 9.30 -14.43 -11.77
CA ARG A 46 10.71 -14.03 -11.90
C ARG A 46 11.64 -15.19 -12.26
N ASP A 47 11.24 -16.41 -11.90
CA ASP A 47 11.90 -17.66 -12.31
C ASP A 47 11.42 -18.14 -13.71
N ASP A 48 10.74 -17.27 -14.48
CA ASP A 48 10.17 -17.54 -15.81
C ASP A 48 9.21 -18.76 -15.85
N LYS A 49 8.67 -19.18 -14.70
CA LYS A 49 7.66 -20.24 -14.67
C LYS A 49 6.33 -19.69 -15.14
N THR A 50 5.70 -20.34 -16.12
CA THR A 50 4.36 -20.01 -16.63
C THR A 50 3.28 -20.93 -16.06
N GLU A 51 3.67 -22.06 -15.48
CA GLU A 51 2.79 -22.99 -14.79
C GLU A 51 3.48 -23.52 -13.53
N ALA A 52 2.71 -23.76 -12.48
CA ALA A 52 3.17 -24.42 -11.26
C ALA A 52 2.08 -25.32 -10.69
N THR A 53 2.47 -26.46 -10.13
CA THR A 53 1.60 -27.26 -9.25
C THR A 53 1.33 -26.52 -7.93
N LEU A 54 0.29 -26.96 -7.20
CA LEU A 54 0.05 -26.39 -5.86
C LEU A 54 1.21 -26.64 -4.89
N ASP A 55 1.86 -27.80 -4.98
CA ASP A 55 3.05 -28.11 -4.16
C ASP A 55 4.21 -27.14 -4.49
N GLU A 56 4.40 -26.77 -5.76
CA GLU A 56 5.46 -25.81 -6.15
C GLU A 56 5.20 -24.39 -5.66
N ILE A 57 3.99 -23.84 -5.81
CA ILE A 57 3.69 -22.49 -5.31
C ILE A 57 3.56 -22.44 -3.78
N ALA A 58 3.23 -23.57 -3.14
CA ALA A 58 3.19 -23.69 -1.68
C ALA A 58 4.54 -23.38 -1.04
N ILE A 59 5.66 -23.61 -1.74
CA ILE A 59 7.01 -23.33 -1.25
C ILE A 59 7.21 -21.83 -0.98
N PRO A 60 7.19 -20.93 -2.00
CA PRO A 60 7.33 -19.52 -1.74
C PRO A 60 6.18 -18.96 -0.90
N PHE A 61 4.95 -19.46 -1.08
CA PHE A 61 3.80 -19.03 -0.27
C PHE A 61 4.00 -19.26 1.23
N SER A 62 4.43 -20.47 1.61
CA SER A 62 4.64 -20.82 3.02
C SER A 62 5.86 -20.14 3.59
N ARG A 63 6.93 -19.98 2.80
CA ARG A 63 8.12 -19.22 3.18
C ARG A 63 7.77 -17.80 3.58
N HIS A 64 7.09 -17.04 2.71
CA HIS A 64 6.66 -15.66 3.00
C HIS A 64 5.79 -15.60 4.26
N MET A 65 4.85 -16.53 4.43
CA MET A 65 4.02 -16.59 5.63
C MET A 65 4.83 -16.84 6.92
N CYS A 66 5.79 -17.77 6.86
CA CYS A 66 6.65 -18.10 7.99
C CYS A 66 7.54 -16.91 8.38
N GLU A 67 8.15 -16.24 7.40
CA GLU A 67 8.98 -15.04 7.62
C GLU A 67 8.18 -13.94 8.33
N HIS A 68 6.97 -13.63 7.85
CA HIS A 68 6.11 -12.62 8.46
C HIS A 68 5.61 -13.00 9.86
N LEU A 69 5.35 -14.29 10.12
CA LEU A 69 4.92 -14.76 11.44
C LEU A 69 5.99 -14.58 12.53
N LEU A 70 7.27 -14.53 12.17
CA LEU A 70 8.36 -14.24 13.11
C LEU A 70 8.31 -12.80 13.63
N GLU A 71 7.90 -11.84 12.78
CA GLU A 71 7.83 -10.43 13.13
C GLU A 71 6.45 -10.00 13.64
N ALA A 72 5.39 -10.56 13.06
CA ALA A 72 3.99 -10.23 13.32
C ALA A 72 3.15 -11.51 13.51
N PRO A 73 2.98 -12.00 14.76
CA PRO A 73 2.27 -13.25 15.02
C PRO A 73 0.79 -13.27 14.60
N LYS A 74 0.17 -12.10 14.42
CA LYS A 74 -1.24 -11.98 14.04
C LYS A 74 -1.40 -11.80 12.52
N GLN A 75 -1.74 -12.88 11.83
CA GLN A 75 -1.92 -12.94 10.36
C GLN A 75 -3.39 -13.12 9.92
N THR A 76 -4.34 -12.99 10.85
CA THR A 76 -5.79 -13.05 10.58
C THR A 76 -6.54 -12.19 11.59
N THR A 77 -7.74 -11.71 11.21
CA THR A 77 -8.64 -11.00 12.13
C THR A 77 -9.34 -11.92 13.12
N GLY A 78 -9.48 -13.21 12.78
CA GLY A 78 -10.13 -14.24 13.59
C GLY A 78 -9.14 -15.13 14.35
N ARG A 79 -9.56 -16.35 14.65
CA ARG A 79 -8.65 -17.38 15.17
C ARG A 79 -7.71 -17.85 14.03
N PRO A 80 -6.43 -18.09 14.31
CA PRO A 80 -5.53 -18.76 13.38
C PRO A 80 -6.17 -20.06 12.86
N GLY A 81 -6.09 -20.27 11.55
CA GLY A 81 -6.45 -21.56 10.94
C GLY A 81 -5.29 -22.53 11.02
N LYS A 82 -5.55 -23.79 10.63
CA LYS A 82 -4.56 -24.88 10.65
C LYS A 82 -3.26 -24.47 9.96
N PHE A 83 -3.32 -23.85 8.79
CA PHE A 83 -2.11 -23.45 8.07
C PHE A 83 -1.23 -22.43 8.83
N ILE A 84 -1.81 -21.41 9.48
CA ILE A 84 -1.03 -20.43 10.28
C ILE A 84 -0.38 -21.10 11.49
N GLU A 85 -1.09 -22.03 12.14
CA GLU A 85 -0.55 -22.81 13.27
C GLU A 85 0.61 -23.72 12.81
N THR A 86 0.47 -24.35 11.64
CA THR A 86 1.53 -25.13 11.00
C THR A 86 2.76 -24.27 10.67
N CYS A 87 2.59 -23.10 10.05
CA CYS A 87 3.70 -22.16 9.83
C CYS A 87 4.41 -21.79 11.15
N SER A 88 3.64 -21.54 12.20
CA SER A 88 4.19 -21.22 13.53
C SER A 88 4.98 -22.39 14.11
N SER A 89 4.49 -23.62 13.92
CA SER A 89 5.16 -24.85 14.36
C SER A 89 6.45 -25.12 13.57
N PHE A 90 6.45 -24.81 12.26
CA PHE A 90 7.64 -24.88 11.42
C PHE A 90 8.72 -23.90 11.89
N ASN A 91 8.34 -22.65 12.20
CA ASN A 91 9.25 -21.65 12.76
C ASN A 91 9.89 -22.08 14.10
N LEU A 92 9.23 -22.96 14.85
CA LEU A 92 9.75 -23.55 16.09
C LEU A 92 10.59 -24.82 15.87
N GLY A 93 10.76 -25.27 14.61
CA GLY A 93 11.47 -26.51 14.26
C GLY A 93 10.71 -27.78 14.65
N ALA A 94 9.40 -27.69 14.91
CA ALA A 94 8.59 -28.81 15.39
C ALA A 94 8.06 -29.72 14.27
N ILE A 95 8.09 -29.26 13.02
CA ILE A 95 7.67 -30.00 11.83
C ILE A 95 8.67 -29.79 10.70
N ASP A 96 8.66 -30.70 9.72
CA ASP A 96 9.45 -30.57 8.50
C ASP A 96 8.77 -29.70 7.43
N GLU A 97 9.54 -29.35 6.41
CA GLU A 97 9.06 -28.54 5.28
C GLU A 97 7.95 -29.26 4.50
N GLN A 98 8.04 -30.58 4.32
CA GLN A 98 7.02 -31.34 3.58
C GLN A 98 5.64 -31.24 4.25
N THR A 99 5.58 -31.31 5.58
CA THR A 99 4.34 -31.15 6.34
C THR A 99 3.76 -29.75 6.19
N LEU A 100 4.62 -28.73 6.14
CA LEU A 100 4.23 -27.35 5.88
C LEU A 100 3.60 -27.20 4.48
N ILE A 101 4.26 -27.74 3.45
CA ILE A 101 3.77 -27.72 2.06
C ILE A 101 2.43 -28.47 1.93
N ASP A 102 2.33 -29.69 2.47
CA ASP A 102 1.10 -30.48 2.44
C ASP A 102 -0.08 -29.75 3.11
N THR A 103 0.19 -29.00 4.18
CA THR A 103 -0.83 -28.18 4.85
C THR A 103 -1.20 -26.94 4.02
N ALA A 104 -0.24 -26.29 3.36
CA ALA A 104 -0.53 -25.17 2.46
C ALA A 104 -1.47 -25.59 1.31
N VAL A 105 -1.20 -26.74 0.70
CA VAL A 105 -2.01 -27.29 -0.41
C VAL A 105 -3.43 -27.66 0.03
N SER A 106 -3.57 -28.24 1.23
CA SER A 106 -4.85 -28.71 1.75
C SER A 106 -5.70 -27.62 2.40
N ASP A 107 -5.09 -26.66 3.11
CA ASP A 107 -5.78 -25.63 3.90
C ASP A 107 -5.43 -24.19 3.46
N GLY A 108 -4.15 -23.89 3.24
CA GLY A 108 -3.67 -22.54 2.92
C GLY A 108 -4.30 -21.92 1.68
N PHE A 109 -4.53 -22.73 0.63
CA PHE A 109 -5.13 -22.28 -0.62
C PHE A 109 -6.67 -22.40 -0.70
N SER A 110 -7.32 -22.87 0.36
CA SER A 110 -8.77 -23.17 0.37
C SER A 110 -9.66 -22.01 -0.11
N TYR A 111 -9.31 -20.78 0.27
CA TYR A 111 -10.10 -19.58 -0.06
C TYR A 111 -9.36 -18.60 -0.98
N VAL A 112 -8.05 -18.42 -0.78
CA VAL A 112 -7.32 -17.29 -1.39
C VAL A 112 -7.28 -17.38 -2.92
N LEU A 113 -7.15 -18.58 -3.50
CA LEU A 113 -7.09 -18.74 -4.97
C LEU A 113 -8.39 -18.28 -5.66
N HIS A 114 -9.55 -18.57 -5.06
CA HIS A 114 -10.84 -18.12 -5.58
C HIS A 114 -11.11 -16.64 -5.28
N ALA A 115 -10.67 -16.17 -4.10
CA ALA A 115 -10.93 -14.81 -3.66
C ALA A 115 -9.97 -13.76 -4.26
N PHE A 116 -8.84 -14.16 -4.83
CA PHE A 116 -7.78 -13.23 -5.24
C PHE A 116 -8.25 -12.18 -6.25
N HIS A 117 -8.97 -12.60 -7.29
CA HIS A 117 -9.51 -11.69 -8.31
C HIS A 117 -10.85 -11.06 -7.91
N ASN A 118 -11.32 -11.25 -6.66
CA ASN A 118 -12.57 -10.68 -6.17
C ASN A 118 -12.32 -9.43 -5.30
N VAL A 119 -12.70 -8.26 -5.81
CA VAL A 119 -12.51 -6.97 -5.14
C VAL A 119 -13.87 -6.29 -4.94
N ASN A 120 -14.16 -5.86 -3.70
CA ASN A 120 -15.43 -5.23 -3.33
C ASN A 120 -16.71 -6.02 -3.72
N GLY A 121 -16.62 -7.34 -3.81
CA GLY A 121 -17.76 -8.22 -4.09
C GLY A 121 -18.03 -8.45 -5.57
N ALA A 122 -17.13 -8.04 -6.46
CA ALA A 122 -17.17 -8.39 -7.87
C ALA A 122 -15.81 -8.95 -8.33
N GLU A 123 -15.84 -9.85 -9.31
CA GLU A 123 -14.65 -10.38 -9.97
C GLU A 123 -14.07 -9.32 -10.91
N LEU A 124 -12.74 -9.23 -11.00
CA LEU A 124 -12.06 -8.37 -11.95
C LEU A 124 -12.31 -8.84 -13.40
N PRO A 125 -12.34 -7.91 -14.37
CA PRO A 125 -12.54 -8.25 -15.78
C PRO A 125 -11.34 -8.99 -16.41
N LEU A 126 -10.21 -9.06 -15.70
CA LEU A 126 -9.02 -9.79 -16.12
C LEU A 126 -8.47 -10.65 -14.98
N LYS A 127 -7.72 -11.68 -15.34
CA LYS A 127 -7.06 -12.61 -14.42
C LYS A 127 -5.55 -12.56 -14.58
N PHE A 128 -4.86 -12.72 -13.45
CA PHE A 128 -3.40 -12.85 -13.37
C PHE A 128 -2.94 -14.31 -13.38
N PHE A 129 -3.83 -15.22 -13.02
CA PHE A 129 -3.60 -16.66 -13.07
C PHE A 129 -4.95 -17.38 -13.15
N GLU A 130 -4.91 -18.61 -13.62
CA GLU A 130 -6.05 -19.53 -13.61
C GLU A 130 -5.67 -20.81 -12.87
N VAL A 131 -6.66 -21.44 -12.23
CA VAL A 131 -6.47 -22.71 -11.54
C VAL A 131 -7.22 -23.78 -12.31
N SER A 132 -6.51 -24.84 -12.70
CA SER A 132 -7.07 -25.98 -13.41
C SER A 132 -6.84 -27.29 -12.64
N GLY A 133 -7.55 -28.35 -13.01
CA GLY A 133 -7.46 -29.67 -12.38
C GLY A 133 -8.28 -29.81 -11.09
N SER A 134 -8.09 -30.91 -10.37
CA SER A 134 -8.82 -31.23 -9.15
C SER A 134 -7.92 -31.91 -8.11
N GLY A 135 -8.29 -31.80 -6.83
CA GLY A 135 -7.55 -32.39 -5.71
C GLY A 135 -6.11 -31.86 -5.59
N ARG A 136 -5.15 -32.77 -5.42
CA ARG A 136 -3.71 -32.49 -5.33
C ARG A 136 -3.07 -32.22 -6.70
N GLY A 137 -3.72 -32.63 -7.79
CA GLY A 137 -3.26 -32.36 -9.16
C GLY A 137 -3.64 -30.97 -9.69
N ARG A 138 -4.11 -30.07 -8.81
CA ARG A 138 -4.42 -28.69 -9.19
C ARG A 138 -3.15 -27.97 -9.64
N ARG A 139 -3.28 -27.20 -10.72
CA ARG A 139 -2.20 -26.38 -11.29
C ARG A 139 -2.63 -24.94 -11.40
N ILE A 140 -1.67 -24.04 -11.23
CA ILE A 140 -1.81 -22.61 -11.44
C ILE A 140 -1.07 -22.28 -12.73
N THR A 141 -1.81 -21.80 -13.72
CA THR A 141 -1.26 -21.27 -14.96
C THR A 141 -1.22 -19.74 -14.83
N MET A 142 -0.03 -19.16 -14.85
CA MET A 142 0.16 -17.72 -14.81
C MET A 142 -0.21 -17.12 -16.16
N ASN A 143 -1.02 -16.07 -16.14
CA ASN A 143 -1.44 -15.37 -17.34
C ASN A 143 -0.38 -14.33 -17.73
N ASP A 144 -0.21 -14.04 -19.02
CA ASP A 144 0.65 -12.96 -19.55
C ASP A 144 0.42 -11.61 -18.83
N ASN A 145 -0.80 -11.35 -18.36
CA ASN A 145 -1.13 -10.18 -17.56
C ASN A 145 -0.25 -10.02 -16.31
N LEU A 146 0.15 -11.12 -15.65
CA LEU A 146 1.05 -11.09 -14.50
C LEU A 146 2.44 -10.62 -14.91
N PHE A 147 3.05 -11.27 -15.90
CA PHE A 147 4.39 -10.92 -16.39
C PHE A 147 4.48 -9.48 -16.86
N ARG A 148 3.50 -9.06 -17.68
CA ARG A 148 3.39 -7.68 -18.15
C ARG A 148 3.25 -6.68 -17.01
N THR A 149 2.53 -7.04 -15.94
CA THR A 149 2.42 -6.18 -14.74
C THR A 149 3.76 -6.00 -14.06
N LEU A 150 4.54 -7.07 -13.90
CA LEU A 150 5.86 -7.02 -13.27
C LEU A 150 6.87 -6.23 -14.13
N GLU A 151 6.73 -6.28 -15.45
CA GLU A 151 7.56 -5.51 -16.38
C GLU A 151 7.24 -4.01 -16.33
N VAL A 152 5.96 -3.63 -16.44
CA VAL A 152 5.57 -2.21 -16.48
C VAL A 152 5.57 -1.53 -15.11
N ALA A 153 5.46 -2.31 -14.04
CA ALA A 153 5.45 -1.82 -12.66
C ALA A 153 6.30 -2.71 -11.74
N PRO A 154 7.64 -2.64 -11.82
CA PRO A 154 8.55 -3.46 -11.00
C PRO A 154 8.36 -3.28 -9.47
N SER A 155 7.77 -2.16 -9.06
CA SER A 155 7.52 -1.83 -7.64
C SER A 155 6.30 -2.53 -7.04
N VAL A 156 5.49 -3.26 -7.81
CA VAL A 156 4.25 -3.86 -7.26
C VAL A 156 4.51 -4.88 -6.15
N GLY A 157 5.68 -5.51 -6.16
CA GLY A 157 6.13 -6.39 -5.09
C GLY A 157 6.40 -5.66 -3.78
N ASP A 158 7.14 -4.56 -3.85
CA ASP A 158 7.42 -3.70 -2.70
C ASP A 158 6.13 -3.04 -2.16
N GLU A 159 5.20 -2.70 -3.06
CA GLU A 159 3.88 -2.20 -2.69
C GLU A 159 3.06 -3.25 -1.93
N ALA A 160 3.10 -4.52 -2.36
CA ALA A 160 2.42 -5.62 -1.68
C ALA A 160 3.02 -5.89 -0.29
N GLU A 161 4.35 -5.89 -0.20
CA GLU A 161 5.09 -6.03 1.06
C GLU A 161 4.77 -4.90 2.05
N ALA A 162 4.83 -3.65 1.58
CA ALA A 162 4.49 -2.50 2.39
C ALA A 162 3.03 -2.54 2.88
N ARG A 163 2.11 -2.97 2.01
CA ARG A 163 0.70 -3.13 2.36
C ARG A 163 0.50 -4.22 3.41
N TRP A 164 1.22 -5.34 3.30
CA TRP A 164 1.16 -6.45 4.26
C TRP A 164 1.59 -5.97 5.66
N LYS A 165 2.78 -5.38 5.78
CA LYS A 165 3.31 -4.84 7.06
C LYS A 165 2.39 -3.82 7.72
N LEU A 166 1.73 -2.99 6.92
CA LEU A 166 0.73 -2.05 7.41
C LEU A 166 -0.49 -2.77 8.00
N VAL A 167 -1.00 -3.81 7.34
CA VAL A 167 -2.15 -4.61 7.83
C VAL A 167 -1.82 -5.30 9.15
N GLU A 168 -0.65 -5.94 9.23
CA GLU A 168 -0.16 -6.59 10.44
C GLU A 168 -0.08 -5.62 11.61
N SER A 169 0.54 -4.46 11.36
CA SER A 169 0.64 -3.38 12.33
C SER A 169 -0.74 -2.96 12.84
N ALA A 170 -1.72 -2.79 11.95
CA ALA A 170 -3.09 -2.45 12.34
C ALA A 170 -3.74 -3.52 13.25
N TRP A 171 -3.51 -4.80 12.98
CA TRP A 171 -4.12 -5.89 13.73
C TRP A 171 -3.48 -6.12 15.09
N GLU A 172 -2.16 -5.97 15.21
CA GLU A 172 -1.41 -5.99 16.47
C GLU A 172 -2.01 -4.97 17.46
N MET A 173 -2.45 -3.82 16.97
CA MET A 173 -2.93 -2.71 17.78
C MET A 173 -4.39 -2.82 18.24
N GLY A 174 -5.15 -3.83 17.80
CA GLY A 174 -6.50 -4.08 18.30
C GLY A 174 -7.48 -2.90 18.15
N VAL A 175 -7.71 -2.43 16.91
CA VAL A 175 -8.82 -1.54 16.46
C VAL A 175 -9.42 -0.56 17.50
N SER A 176 -8.58 0.10 18.29
CA SER A 176 -8.89 1.37 18.94
C SER A 176 -7.89 2.40 18.44
N THR A 177 -8.08 2.78 17.18
CA THR A 177 -7.23 3.68 16.40
C THR A 177 -7.30 5.15 16.83
N SER A 178 -8.13 5.47 17.80
CA SER A 178 -8.31 6.82 18.38
C SER A 178 -7.05 7.37 19.08
N LEU A 179 -5.99 6.56 19.25
CA LEU A 179 -4.75 6.94 19.93
C LEU A 179 -3.49 6.78 19.06
N ILE A 180 -3.62 6.50 17.76
CA ILE A 180 -2.49 6.26 16.88
C ILE A 180 -2.16 7.54 16.10
N SER A 181 -1.12 8.26 16.52
CA SER A 181 -0.43 9.20 15.63
C SER A 181 0.60 8.42 14.81
N VAL A 182 0.33 8.28 13.51
CA VAL A 182 1.37 7.94 12.53
C VAL A 182 2.00 9.24 12.07
N SER A 183 3.29 9.36 12.29
CA SER A 183 4.13 10.49 11.88
C SER A 183 5.22 10.01 10.94
N TYR A 184 5.68 10.89 10.08
CA TYR A 184 6.84 10.66 9.26
C TYR A 184 8.13 11.02 10.00
N ASP A 185 9.16 10.19 9.81
CA ASP A 185 10.52 10.51 10.21
C ASP A 185 11.37 10.77 8.97
N GLY A 186 11.76 12.03 8.78
CA GLY A 186 12.55 12.46 7.63
C GLY A 186 13.98 11.94 7.61
N GLU A 187 14.54 11.52 8.74
CA GLU A 187 15.91 10.96 8.78
C GLU A 187 15.95 9.54 8.22
N THR A 188 14.92 8.75 8.54
CA THR A 188 14.85 7.34 8.14
C THR A 188 13.92 7.08 6.97
N GLU A 189 13.19 8.10 6.52
CA GLU A 189 12.09 8.03 5.55
C GLU A 189 11.00 6.99 5.90
N THR A 190 10.83 6.71 7.18
CA THR A 190 9.86 5.70 7.65
C THR A 190 8.62 6.34 8.24
N LEU A 191 7.50 5.63 8.09
CA LEU A 191 6.31 5.90 8.88
C LEU A 191 6.54 5.34 10.29
N LEU A 192 6.54 6.23 11.26
CA LEU A 192 6.64 5.91 12.67
C LEU A 192 5.26 5.95 13.31
N ARG A 193 5.08 5.05 14.26
CA ARG A 193 3.98 5.12 15.22
C ARG A 193 4.48 5.67 16.54
N SER A 194 3.70 6.55 17.15
CA SER A 194 3.78 6.85 18.59
C SER A 194 2.50 6.43 19.31
N THR A 195 2.64 5.84 20.49
CA THR A 195 1.52 5.57 21.43
C THR A 195 1.68 6.46 22.65
N LYS A 196 0.57 6.89 23.28
CA LYS A 196 0.63 7.72 24.50
C LYS A 196 1.25 6.98 25.70
N GLU A 197 1.14 5.66 25.73
CA GLU A 197 1.50 4.82 26.89
C GLU A 197 2.95 4.31 26.85
N ALA A 198 3.66 4.49 25.74
CA ALA A 198 5.08 4.23 25.68
C ALA A 198 5.74 5.31 24.83
N ALA A 199 6.73 6.01 25.36
CA ALA A 199 7.62 6.90 24.61
C ALA A 199 8.47 6.16 23.54
N ARG A 200 8.02 5.01 23.04
CA ARG A 200 8.73 4.13 22.12
C ARG A 200 8.09 4.24 20.73
N ARG A 201 8.78 4.95 19.84
CA ARG A 201 8.42 5.02 18.41
C ARG A 201 8.68 3.64 17.78
N LYS A 202 7.70 3.03 17.12
CA LYS A 202 7.87 1.78 16.34
C LYS A 202 7.91 2.14 14.85
N ARG A 203 8.97 1.73 14.15
CA ARG A 203 9.05 1.83 12.68
C ARG A 203 8.01 0.87 12.08
N LEU A 204 7.21 1.37 11.13
CA LEU A 204 6.20 0.56 10.46
C LEU A 204 6.72 0.08 9.09
N VAL A 205 6.95 1.03 8.19
CA VAL A 205 7.31 0.76 6.79
C VAL A 205 7.95 2.01 6.17
N SER A 206 8.67 1.82 5.07
CA SER A 206 9.09 2.94 4.20
C SER A 206 7.88 3.74 3.72
N ALA A 207 7.92 5.06 3.90
CA ALA A 207 6.87 5.94 3.41
C ALA A 207 6.78 5.92 1.88
N ARG A 208 7.92 5.74 1.18
CA ARG A 208 7.96 5.58 -0.28
C ARG A 208 7.16 4.36 -0.72
N ALA A 209 7.45 3.18 -0.19
CA ALA A 209 6.75 1.95 -0.57
C ALA A 209 5.25 2.00 -0.22
N ALA A 210 4.89 2.58 0.95
CA ALA A 210 3.50 2.69 1.38
C ALA A 210 2.64 3.62 0.51
N LEU A 211 3.21 4.70 -0.03
CA LEU A 211 2.49 5.70 -0.82
C LEU A 211 2.51 5.38 -2.32
N ASN A 212 3.49 4.62 -2.82
CA ASN A 212 3.74 4.41 -4.25
C ASN A 212 2.54 3.82 -4.99
N GLY A 213 1.89 2.80 -4.41
CA GLY A 213 0.71 2.17 -5.02
C GLY A 213 -0.48 3.11 -5.17
N TYR A 214 -0.65 4.07 -4.26
CA TYR A 214 -1.73 5.07 -4.31
C TYR A 214 -1.46 6.21 -5.28
N GLN A 215 -0.20 6.41 -5.68
CA GLN A 215 0.22 7.32 -6.73
C GLN A 215 0.60 6.60 -8.04
N LYS A 216 0.32 5.29 -8.12
CA LYS A 216 0.55 4.46 -9.29
C LYS A 216 1.97 4.51 -9.85
N GLY A 217 2.99 4.66 -9.00
CA GLY A 217 4.38 4.76 -9.46
C GLY A 217 4.70 6.04 -10.22
N GLN A 218 3.95 7.12 -9.97
CA GLN A 218 4.14 8.41 -10.64
C GLN A 218 4.32 9.56 -9.64
N CYS A 219 5.08 10.55 -10.09
CA CYS A 219 5.31 11.79 -9.34
C CYS A 219 3.98 12.51 -9.10
N PHE A 220 3.74 12.88 -7.84
CA PHE A 220 2.54 13.58 -7.42
C PHE A 220 2.30 14.88 -8.18
N TYR A 221 3.35 15.57 -8.63
CA TYR A 221 3.25 16.89 -9.26
C TYR A 221 3.24 16.86 -10.79
N CYS A 222 4.18 16.14 -11.41
CA CYS A 222 4.35 16.16 -12.86
C CYS A 222 3.89 14.89 -13.58
N TYR A 223 3.42 13.87 -12.85
CA TYR A 223 3.03 12.55 -13.38
C TYR A 223 4.15 11.76 -14.09
N ASP A 224 5.39 12.23 -14.04
CA ASP A 224 6.53 11.47 -14.55
C ASP A 224 6.68 10.17 -13.74
N THR A 225 7.12 9.10 -14.41
CA THR A 225 7.34 7.81 -13.77
C THR A 225 8.42 7.93 -12.71
N ILE A 226 8.14 7.42 -11.53
CA ILE A 226 9.09 7.32 -10.43
C ILE A 226 9.34 5.87 -10.09
N ALA A 227 10.54 5.59 -9.63
CA ALA A 227 10.91 4.32 -9.04
C ALA A 227 11.15 4.52 -7.54
N LEU A 228 11.02 3.44 -6.77
CA LEU A 228 11.44 3.47 -5.37
C LEU A 228 12.94 3.73 -5.31
N ASP A 229 13.74 3.00 -6.08
CA ASP A 229 15.21 3.15 -6.11
C ASP A 229 15.75 3.43 -7.53
N GLY A 230 17.03 3.81 -7.62
CA GLY A 230 17.73 4.07 -8.89
C GLY A 230 17.67 5.51 -9.40
N GLU A 231 17.95 5.71 -10.69
CA GLU A 231 18.08 7.04 -11.31
C GLU A 231 16.77 7.84 -11.23
N LYS A 232 15.64 7.18 -11.55
CA LYS A 232 14.27 7.72 -11.41
C LYS A 232 13.72 7.66 -9.98
N GLY A 233 14.59 7.56 -8.98
CA GLY A 233 14.19 7.53 -7.56
C GLY A 233 13.32 8.73 -7.16
N CYS A 234 12.38 8.49 -6.25
CA CYS A 234 11.51 9.51 -5.68
C CYS A 234 11.91 9.92 -4.26
N ASP A 235 11.42 11.08 -3.86
CA ASP A 235 11.48 11.57 -2.49
C ASP A 235 10.07 11.63 -1.90
N VAL A 236 10.00 11.56 -0.57
CA VAL A 236 8.80 11.97 0.17
C VAL A 236 8.83 13.49 0.33
N ASP A 237 7.81 14.16 -0.19
CA ASP A 237 7.60 15.60 -0.03
C ASP A 237 6.41 15.85 0.91
N HIS A 238 6.54 16.87 1.76
CA HIS A 238 5.44 17.43 2.51
C HIS A 238 4.69 18.44 1.65
N PHE A 239 3.50 18.09 1.19
CA PHE A 239 2.66 18.94 0.34
C PHE A 239 2.57 20.37 0.89
N PHE A 240 2.18 20.50 2.16
CA PHE A 240 2.41 21.70 2.95
C PHE A 240 3.78 21.60 3.61
N PRO A 241 4.74 22.47 3.27
CA PRO A 241 6.13 22.31 3.71
C PRO A 241 6.30 22.33 5.22
N HIS A 242 7.27 21.55 5.72
CA HIS A 242 7.56 21.42 7.16
C HIS A 242 7.86 22.76 7.87
N VAL A 243 8.35 23.78 7.17
CA VAL A 243 8.55 25.14 7.72
C VAL A 243 7.26 25.76 8.28
N LEU A 244 6.09 25.27 7.87
CA LEU A 244 4.80 25.71 8.39
C LEU A 244 4.43 25.09 9.75
N ALA A 245 5.13 24.04 10.21
CA ALA A 245 4.79 23.34 11.45
C ALA A 245 4.71 24.27 12.68
N PRO A 246 5.63 25.23 12.89
CA PRO A 246 5.51 26.18 14.01
C PRO A 246 4.33 27.15 13.88
N VAL A 247 3.83 27.38 12.67
CA VAL A 247 2.79 28.36 12.36
C VAL A 247 1.40 27.73 12.28
N LEU A 248 1.34 26.40 12.12
CA LEU A 248 0.13 25.60 12.07
C LEU A 248 0.16 24.52 13.16
N PRO A 249 0.23 24.89 14.45
CA PRO A 249 0.31 23.92 15.55
C PRO A 249 -0.94 23.03 15.65
N GLU A 250 -2.07 23.45 15.06
CA GLU A 250 -3.26 22.63 14.97
C GLU A 250 -3.16 21.49 13.96
N ALA A 251 -2.17 21.53 13.06
CA ALA A 251 -1.99 20.56 11.99
C ALA A 251 -0.69 19.77 12.20
N ASN A 252 -0.83 18.45 12.32
CA ASN A 252 0.33 17.57 12.26
C ASN A 252 0.88 17.53 10.83
N ILE A 253 1.87 18.38 10.54
CA ILE A 253 2.47 18.51 9.19
C ILE A 253 3.17 17.21 8.76
N ASP A 254 3.72 16.44 9.70
CA ASP A 254 4.29 15.10 9.45
C ASP A 254 3.24 13.99 9.33
N GLY A 255 1.95 14.36 9.30
CA GLY A 255 0.86 13.43 9.09
C GLY A 255 0.84 12.89 7.67
N VAL A 256 0.55 11.61 7.52
CA VAL A 256 0.43 10.89 6.22
C VAL A 256 -0.48 11.61 5.22
N TRP A 257 -1.51 12.32 5.72
CA TRP A 257 -2.42 13.11 4.90
C TRP A 257 -1.71 14.18 4.06
N ASN A 258 -0.54 14.65 4.52
CA ASN A 258 0.27 15.72 3.92
C ASN A 258 1.48 15.20 3.11
N LEU A 259 1.78 13.90 3.17
CA LEU A 259 2.95 13.33 2.49
C LEU A 259 2.59 12.85 1.08
N VAL A 260 3.47 13.10 0.12
CA VAL A 260 3.33 12.66 -1.28
C VAL A 260 4.70 12.22 -1.83
N LEU A 261 4.72 11.37 -2.86
CA LEU A 261 5.95 11.04 -3.57
C LEU A 261 6.17 11.99 -4.75
N ALA A 262 7.35 12.57 -4.84
CA ALA A 262 7.74 13.48 -5.90
C ALA A 262 9.06 13.06 -6.54
N CYS A 263 9.21 13.30 -7.85
CA CYS A 263 10.51 13.14 -8.49
C CYS A 263 11.49 14.21 -7.96
N LYS A 264 12.79 13.91 -8.04
CA LYS A 264 13.86 14.80 -7.56
C LYS A 264 13.77 16.21 -8.13
N GLU A 265 13.37 16.38 -9.39
CA GLU A 265 13.24 17.69 -10.02
C GLU A 265 12.05 18.51 -9.50
N CYS A 266 10.94 17.85 -9.14
CA CYS A 266 9.79 18.54 -8.56
C CYS A 266 10.03 18.87 -7.09
N ASN A 267 10.75 18.01 -6.37
CA ASN A 267 10.98 18.20 -4.93
C ASN A 267 12.18 19.11 -4.63
N ARG A 268 13.31 18.87 -5.31
CA ARG A 268 14.63 19.48 -5.05
C ARG A 268 14.96 20.58 -6.09
N GLY A 269 16.04 21.33 -5.83
CA GLY A 269 16.60 22.33 -6.75
C GLY A 269 15.79 23.63 -6.83
N GLU A 270 16.41 24.72 -7.29
CA GLU A 270 15.83 26.07 -7.25
C GLU A 270 14.46 26.18 -7.98
N LYS A 271 14.25 25.30 -8.97
CA LYS A 271 12.99 25.19 -9.72
C LYS A 271 11.98 24.23 -9.09
N GLY A 272 12.38 23.40 -8.13
CA GLY A 272 11.52 22.47 -7.39
C GLY A 272 10.76 23.15 -6.26
N LYS A 273 9.78 22.47 -5.68
CA LYS A 273 8.85 23.03 -4.70
C LYS A 273 9.56 23.58 -3.46
N PHE A 274 10.47 22.83 -2.85
CA PHE A 274 11.09 23.16 -1.55
C PHE A 274 10.01 23.60 -0.53
N ALA A 275 10.15 24.80 0.02
CA ALA A 275 9.28 25.40 1.01
C ALA A 275 8.12 26.21 0.40
N ARG A 276 7.82 26.07 -0.89
CA ARG A 276 6.71 26.79 -1.55
C ARG A 276 5.40 26.03 -1.41
N VAL A 277 4.30 26.78 -1.38
CA VAL A 277 2.95 26.19 -1.35
C VAL A 277 2.56 25.73 -2.76
N PRO A 278 2.09 24.49 -2.95
CA PRO A 278 1.64 24.03 -4.27
C PRO A 278 0.45 24.84 -4.82
N ASP A 279 0.30 24.84 -6.14
CA ASP A 279 -0.91 25.31 -6.82
C ASP A 279 -2.18 24.56 -6.38
N VAL A 280 -3.33 25.24 -6.42
CA VAL A 280 -4.63 24.71 -5.96
C VAL A 280 -5.03 23.42 -6.68
N ARG A 281 -4.63 23.23 -7.95
CA ARG A 281 -4.90 21.97 -8.66
C ARG A 281 -4.28 20.74 -7.98
N TYR A 282 -3.17 20.92 -7.27
CA TYR A 282 -2.54 19.83 -6.53
C TYR A 282 -3.25 19.56 -5.20
N LEU A 283 -3.95 20.54 -4.64
CA LEU A 283 -4.78 20.36 -3.45
C LEU A 283 -5.96 19.43 -3.74
N GLU A 284 -6.58 19.57 -4.91
CA GLU A 284 -7.65 18.65 -5.36
C GLU A 284 -7.13 17.22 -5.51
N ARG A 285 -5.93 17.07 -6.09
CA ARG A 285 -5.23 15.78 -6.20
C ARG A 285 -4.91 15.18 -4.83
N LEU A 286 -4.47 16.02 -3.88
CA LEU A 286 -4.18 15.59 -2.51
C LEU A 286 -5.45 15.07 -1.82
N CYS A 287 -6.56 15.79 -1.98
CA CYS A 287 -7.86 15.36 -1.47
C CYS A 287 -8.21 13.97 -2.00
N LYS A 288 -8.14 13.79 -3.32
CA LYS A 288 -8.50 12.53 -3.96
C LYS A 288 -7.60 11.36 -3.54
N ARG A 289 -6.29 11.56 -3.48
CA ARG A 289 -5.33 10.57 -2.96
C ARG A 289 -5.64 10.19 -1.51
N ASN A 290 -5.94 11.16 -0.64
CA ASN A 290 -6.32 10.90 0.74
C ASN A 290 -7.62 10.10 0.84
N GLU A 291 -8.60 10.37 -0.03
CA GLU A 291 -9.84 9.58 -0.08
C GLU A 291 -9.60 8.13 -0.55
N PHE A 292 -8.66 7.90 -1.47
CA PHE A 292 -8.26 6.54 -1.85
C PHE A 292 -7.59 5.77 -0.71
N LEU A 293 -6.73 6.43 0.09
CA LEU A 293 -6.17 5.83 1.31
C LEU A 293 -7.26 5.49 2.34
N ILE A 294 -8.28 6.33 2.48
CA ILE A 294 -9.37 6.09 3.44
C ILE A 294 -10.27 4.94 2.99
N SER A 295 -10.58 4.85 1.69
CA SER A 295 -11.51 3.86 1.15
C SER A 295 -10.92 2.46 1.00
N SER A 296 -9.59 2.31 0.95
CA SER A 296 -8.90 1.02 0.80
C SER A 296 -8.82 0.17 2.08
N HIS A 297 -9.63 0.49 3.11
CA HIS A 297 -9.50 -0.11 4.45
C HIS A 297 -8.06 -0.04 4.95
N HIS A 298 -7.41 1.09 4.71
CA HIS A 298 -6.01 1.26 5.07
C HIS A 298 -5.86 1.39 6.58
N PRO A 299 -4.82 0.80 7.18
CA PRO A 299 -4.37 1.06 8.55
C PRO A 299 -4.24 2.54 8.88
N LEU A 300 -3.89 3.37 7.89
CA LEU A 300 -3.73 4.82 8.06
C LEU A 300 -5.05 5.59 7.90
N ARG A 301 -6.16 4.93 7.51
CA ARG A 301 -7.49 5.54 7.36
C ARG A 301 -7.88 6.33 8.59
N GLU A 302 -7.81 5.68 9.73
CA GLU A 302 -8.23 6.24 11.01
C GLU A 302 -7.33 7.39 11.44
N ALA A 303 -6.02 7.31 11.18
CA ALA A 303 -5.08 8.39 11.43
C ALA A 303 -5.39 9.63 10.56
N ILE A 304 -5.70 9.43 9.28
CA ILE A 304 -6.08 10.52 8.37
C ILE A 304 -7.43 11.11 8.81
N MET A 305 -8.43 10.28 9.12
CA MET A 305 -9.75 10.74 9.58
C MET A 305 -9.67 11.48 10.92
N ALA A 306 -8.86 11.01 11.86
CA ALA A 306 -8.66 11.68 13.15
C ALA A 306 -8.00 13.06 13.00
N GLN A 307 -7.06 13.20 12.06
CA GLN A 307 -6.33 14.44 11.84
C GLN A 307 -7.08 15.45 10.96
N THR A 308 -7.87 14.97 10.00
CA THR A 308 -8.45 15.84 8.96
C THR A 308 -9.99 15.91 9.02
N GLY A 309 -10.65 14.97 9.70
CA GLY A 309 -12.11 14.93 9.87
C GLY A 309 -12.76 13.59 9.48
N ALA A 310 -13.88 13.27 10.13
CA ALA A 310 -14.61 12.01 9.95
C ALA A 310 -15.30 11.92 8.57
N THR A 311 -15.79 13.05 8.05
CA THR A 311 -16.48 13.11 6.75
C THR A 311 -15.61 13.73 5.67
N GLU A 312 -15.80 13.33 4.42
CA GLU A 312 -15.09 13.91 3.26
C GLU A 312 -15.23 15.44 3.23
N LYS A 313 -16.43 15.96 3.54
CA LYS A 313 -16.68 17.40 3.62
C LYS A 313 -15.80 18.09 4.67
N GLN A 314 -15.67 17.50 5.87
CA GLN A 314 -14.78 18.03 6.91
C GLN A 314 -13.32 18.00 6.45
N ARG A 315 -12.87 16.91 5.82
CA ARG A 315 -11.50 16.77 5.32
C ARG A 315 -11.15 17.79 4.24
N ARG A 316 -12.05 18.00 3.27
CA ARG A 316 -11.89 19.04 2.25
C ARG A 316 -11.83 20.43 2.89
N SER A 317 -12.72 20.71 3.84
CA SER A 317 -12.71 21.98 4.57
C SER A 317 -11.43 22.19 5.37
N PHE A 318 -10.90 21.14 6.00
CA PHE A 318 -9.62 21.17 6.70
C PHE A 318 -8.47 21.52 5.75
N LEU A 319 -8.36 20.80 4.62
CA LEU A 319 -7.31 21.05 3.62
C LEU A 319 -7.38 22.46 3.03
N SER A 320 -8.58 22.95 2.69
CA SER A 320 -8.78 24.33 2.23
C SER A 320 -8.45 25.38 3.30
N HIS A 321 -8.68 25.08 4.58
CA HIS A 321 -8.31 25.96 5.69
C HIS A 321 -6.79 26.05 5.85
N ILE A 322 -6.10 24.90 5.82
CA ILE A 322 -4.64 24.83 5.86
C ILE A 322 -4.01 25.54 4.65
N ASP A 323 -4.54 25.34 3.44
CA ASP A 323 -4.06 26.00 2.23
C ASP A 323 -4.15 27.53 2.32
N ARG A 324 -5.29 28.07 2.77
CA ARG A 324 -5.45 29.52 2.97
C ARG A 324 -4.42 30.09 3.94
N LYS A 325 -4.17 29.40 5.06
CA LYS A 325 -3.15 29.82 6.03
C LYS A 325 -1.74 29.72 5.44
N ALA A 326 -1.41 28.62 4.78
CA ALA A 326 -0.11 28.40 4.16
C ALA A 326 0.23 29.50 3.15
N VAL A 327 -0.70 29.81 2.24
CA VAL A 327 -0.51 30.87 1.25
C VAL A 327 -0.46 32.26 1.89
N SER A 328 -1.25 32.52 2.94
CA SER A 328 -1.15 33.81 3.64
C SER A 328 0.24 34.06 4.27
N LYS A 329 1.00 32.99 4.54
CA LYS A 329 2.33 33.08 5.17
C LYS A 329 3.48 33.02 4.17
N LEU A 330 3.38 32.16 3.16
CA LEU A 330 4.45 31.95 2.19
C LEU A 330 4.22 32.70 0.87
N ILE A 331 3.03 33.27 0.68
CA ILE A 331 2.58 34.20 -0.38
C ILE A 331 2.57 33.59 -1.78
N HIS A 332 3.66 32.96 -2.21
CA HIS A 332 3.85 32.46 -3.56
C HIS A 332 3.44 31.00 -3.68
N ARG A 333 2.76 30.70 -4.79
CA ARG A 333 2.45 29.32 -5.20
C ARG A 333 3.49 28.78 -6.16
N TRP A 334 3.67 27.46 -6.12
CA TRP A 334 4.56 26.73 -7.01
C TRP A 334 3.79 25.76 -7.91
N LYS A 335 4.27 25.61 -9.15
CA LYS A 335 3.76 24.64 -10.11
C LYS A 335 4.88 24.05 -10.95
N ALA A 336 4.71 22.79 -11.33
CA ALA A 336 5.53 22.10 -12.31
C ALA A 336 4.77 21.90 -13.63
N PRO A 337 5.47 21.85 -14.78
CA PRO A 337 4.88 21.35 -16.00
C PRO A 337 4.52 19.86 -15.83
N GLU A 338 3.41 19.45 -16.45
CA GLU A 338 3.05 18.03 -16.52
C GLU A 338 3.93 17.36 -17.57
N ARG A 339 4.50 16.21 -17.20
CA ARG A 339 5.40 15.40 -18.04
C ARG A 339 4.81 14.05 -18.40
N GLY A 340 3.88 13.55 -17.58
CA GLY A 340 3.10 12.35 -17.84
C GLY A 340 1.61 12.63 -17.99
N ALA A 341 0.86 11.60 -18.39
CA ALA A 341 -0.60 11.63 -18.38
C ALA A 341 -1.13 11.72 -16.95
N ALA A 342 -2.25 12.42 -16.75
CA ALA A 342 -2.83 12.58 -15.42
C ALA A 342 -3.45 11.28 -14.91
N THR A 343 -2.93 10.64 -13.85
CA THR A 343 -3.29 9.24 -13.48
C THR A 343 -4.04 9.01 -12.17
N PHE A 344 -4.16 10.01 -11.31
CA PHE A 344 -4.84 9.89 -10.01
C PHE A 344 -5.46 11.20 -9.54
#